data_AF-A0A933EA70-F1
#
_entry.id   AF-A0A933EA70-F1
#
_cell.length_a   1.000
_cell.length_b   1.000
_cell.length_c   1.000
_cell.angle_alpha   90.00
_cell.angle_beta   90.00
_cell.angle_gamma   90.00
#
_symmetry.space_group_name_H-M   'P 1'
#
loop_
_entity.id
_entity.type
_entity.pdbx_description
1 polymer ?
#
loop_
_entity_poly.entity_id
_entity_poly.type
_entity_poly.pdbx_seq_one_letter_code
_entity_poly.pdbx_strand_id
1 'polypeptide(L)' 'MGLLLVAVILAAVPRIIAPHDPIQIDVLRRLRPPAWQEGGTPGHLLGTDQLG' A
#
# COMPACT_ATOMS: atom_id res chain seq x y z
N MET A 1 17.65 7.86 19.70
CA MET A 1 18.35 6.69 19.15
C MET A 1 17.39 5.56 18.78
N GLY A 2 16.45 5.15 19.66
CA GLY A 2 15.49 4.08 19.36
C GLY A 2 14.64 4.29 18.08
N LEU A 3 14.06 5.49 17.89
CA LEU A 3 13.28 5.82 16.70
C LEU A 3 14.07 5.66 15.39
N LEU A 4 15.34 6.09 15.40
CA LEU A 4 16.21 6.00 14.23
C LEU A 4 16.47 4.54 13.84
N LEU A 5 16.67 3.68 14.85
CA LEU A 5 16.88 2.25 14.66
C LEU A 5 15.64 1.57 14.07
N VAL A 6 14.44 1.94 14.55
CA VAL A 6 13.17 1.46 13.97
C VAL A 6 13.03 1.90 12.51
N ALA A 7 13.30 3.17 12.20
CA ALA A 7 13.22 3.67 10.83
C ALA A 7 14.19 2.93 9.88
N VAL A 8 15.41 2.65 10.33
CA VAL A 8 16.40 1.87 9.56
C VAL A 8 15.91 0.45 9.29
N ILE A 9 15.32 -0.22 10.28
CA ILE A 9 14.77 -1.57 10.13
C ILE A 9 13.62 -1.58 9.12
N LEU A 10 12.69 -0.62 9.21
CA LEU A 10 11.56 -0.51 8.26
C LEU A 10 12.04 -0.25 6.83
N ALA A 11 13.06 0.60 6.67
CA ALA A 11 13.65 0.91 5.38
C ALA A 11 14.44 -0.26 4.76
N ALA A 12 14.95 -1.19 5.57
CA ALA A 12 15.71 -2.34 5.09
C ALA A 12 14.84 -3.39 4.38
N VAL A 13 13.52 -3.40 4.63
CA VAL A 13 12.62 -4.46 4.14
C VAL A 13 11.37 -3.89 3.45
N PRO A 14 11.53 -3.03 2.43
CA PRO A 14 10.41 -2.29 1.83
C PRO A 14 9.40 -3.22 1.19
N ARG A 15 9.84 -4.30 0.53
CA ARG A 15 8.94 -5.26 -0.16
C ARG A 15 7.95 -5.98 0.77
N ILE A 16 8.24 -6.10 2.06
CA ILE A 16 7.33 -6.78 2.99
C ILE A 16 6.30 -5.80 3.55
N ILE A 17 6.70 -4.57 3.81
CA ILE A 17 5.86 -3.55 4.48
C ILE A 17 5.08 -2.73 3.46
N ALA A 18 5.72 -2.32 2.38
CA ALA A 18 5.16 -1.53 1.28
C ALA A 18 5.49 -2.20 -0.06
N PRO A 19 4.82 -3.33 -0.40
CA PRO A 19 5.07 -4.06 -1.64
C PRO A 19 4.70 -3.29 -2.91
N HIS A 20 3.86 -2.25 -2.78
CA HIS A 20 3.39 -1.42 -3.90
C HIS A 20 4.26 -0.16 -4.04
N ASP A 21 4.53 0.24 -5.29
CA ASP A 21 5.28 1.47 -5.58
C ASP A 21 4.39 2.70 -5.31
N PRO A 22 4.76 3.58 -4.36
CA PRO A 22 3.93 4.73 -4.01
C PRO A 22 3.89 5.83 -5.09
N ILE A 23 4.75 5.76 -6.10
CA ILE A 23 4.79 6.74 -7.21
C ILE A 23 3.99 6.23 -8.42
N GLN A 24 3.68 4.94 -8.46
CA GLN A 24 2.83 4.37 -9.49
C GLN A 24 1.38 4.85 -9.32
N ILE A 25 0.75 5.25 -10.43
CA ILE A 25 -0.65 5.70 -10.45
C ILE A 25 -1.43 4.75 -11.37
N ASP A 26 -2.51 4.14 -10.87
CA ASP A 26 -3.40 3.27 -11.64
C ASP A 26 -4.83 3.82 -11.67
N VAL A 27 -5.14 4.61 -12.70
CA VAL A 27 -6.42 5.32 -12.83
C VAL A 27 -7.63 4.37 -12.83
N LEU A 28 -7.47 3.12 -13.30
CA LEU A 28 -8.56 2.14 -13.36
C LEU A 28 -8.90 1.53 -11.99
N ARG A 29 -7.98 1.68 -11.05
CA ARG A 29 -8.10 1.20 -9.68
C ARG A 29 -8.44 2.30 -8.69
N ARG A 30 -8.77 3.51 -9.12
CA ARG A 30 -9.16 4.57 -8.17
C ARG A 30 -10.41 4.23 -7.38
N LEU A 31 -10.40 4.57 -6.08
CA LEU A 31 -11.55 4.50 -5.18
C LEU A 31 -12.24 3.13 -5.17
N ARG A 32 -11.46 2.04 -5.30
CA ARG A 32 -11.96 0.68 -5.17
C ARG A 32 -12.27 0.39 -3.70
N PRO A 33 -13.37 -0.33 -3.42
CA PRO A 33 -13.69 -0.69 -2.05
C PRO A 33 -12.65 -1.68 -1.49
N PRO A 34 -12.66 -1.90 -0.16
CA PRO A 34 -11.86 -2.93 0.48
C PRO A 34 -11.95 -4.30 -0.20
N ALA A 35 -10.85 -5.06 -0.17
CA ALA A 35 -10.72 -6.33 -0.89
C ALA A 35 -11.80 -7.38 -0.53
N TRP A 36 -12.42 -7.26 0.65
CA TRP A 36 -13.48 -8.17 1.12
C TRP A 36 -14.89 -7.76 0.66
N GLN A 37 -15.04 -6.63 -0.02
CA GLN A 37 -16.31 -6.18 -0.58
C GLN A 37 -16.39 -6.49 -2.08
N GLU A 38 -17.61 -6.53 -2.60
CA GLU A 38 -17.85 -6.71 -4.03
C GLU A 38 -17.21 -5.58 -4.83
N GLY A 39 -16.46 -5.94 -5.88
CA GLY A 39 -15.71 -4.98 -6.69
C GLY A 39 -14.38 -4.50 -6.10
N GLY A 40 -13.97 -5.04 -4.94
CA GLY A 40 -12.68 -4.77 -4.29
C GLY A 40 -11.50 -5.39 -5.03
N THR A 41 -10.30 -4.85 -4.78
CA THR A 41 -9.07 -5.30 -5.46
C THR A 41 -8.24 -6.21 -4.54
N PRO A 42 -7.95 -7.46 -4.93
CA PRO A 42 -7.05 -8.34 -4.18
C PRO A 42 -5.69 -7.68 -3.95
N GLY A 43 -5.12 -7.85 -2.76
CA GLY A 43 -3.87 -7.19 -2.35
C GLY A 43 -4.05 -5.77 -1.79
N HIS A 44 -5.21 -5.15 -1.99
CA HIS A 44 -5.56 -3.85 -1.41
C HIS A 44 -6.60 -4.04 -0.31
N LEU A 45 -6.13 -4.50 0.85
CA LEU A 45 -6.99 -4.91 1.96
C LEU A 45 -8.03 -3.82 2.28
N LEU A 46 -7.61 -2.56 2.37
CA LEU A 46 -8.46 -1.41 2.69
C LEU A 46 -9.07 -0.71 1.46
N GLY A 47 -8.82 -1.21 0.26
CA GLY A 47 -9.17 -0.54 -0.99
C GLY A 47 -8.05 0.38 -1.47
N THR A 48 -8.40 1.26 -2.40
CA THR A 48 -7.45 2.14 -3.10
C THR A 48 -7.89 3.60 -3.01
N ASP A 49 -6.96 4.53 -3.27
CA ASP A 49 -7.21 5.96 -3.12
C ASP A 49 -7.55 6.64 -4.47
N GLN A 50 -7.39 7.97 -4.51
CA GLN A 50 -7.62 8.79 -5.71
C GLN A 50 -6.57 8.63 -6.81
N LEU A 51 -5.41 8.05 -6.52
CA LEU A 51 -4.37 7.73 -7.49
C LEU A 51 -4.57 6.31 -8.03
N GLY A 52 -5.02 5.41 -7.15
CA GLY A 52 -5.37 4.03 -7.46
C GLY A 52 -4.32 3.05 -6.99
#